data_AF-A0A7G2RQR9-F1
#
_entry.id   AF-A0A7G2RQR9-F1
#
_cell.length_a   1.000
_cell.length_b   1.000
_cell.length_c   1.000
_cell.angle_alpha   90.00
_cell.angle_beta   90.00
_cell.angle_gamma   90.00
#
_symmetry.space_group_name_H-M   'P 1'
#
loop_
_entity.id
_entity.type
_entity.pdbx_description
1 polymer ?
#
loop_
_entity_poly.entity_id
_entity_poly.type
_entity_poly.pdbx_seq_one_letter_code
_entity_poly.pdbx_strand_id
1 'polypeptide(L)'
;MNETTTGLIGEYIAAAAILGLGWRVSMAQQDRVDMVAWYGQDFIRVQAKTASLLDNSNRRSPSHHFQLGHGCKTKKLPTQDDYDVLCLVSPDARRVLFMPVTSVRQYTMRLQPSRFTPEAETDSWDKAVAIVMETRR
;
A
#
# COMPACT_ATOMS: atom_id res chain seq x y z
N MET A 1 -6.56 -2.16 -19.58
CA MET A 1 -5.40 -1.36 -19.13
C MET A 1 -4.27 -2.33 -18.83
N ASN A 2 -3.03 -2.07 -19.27
CA ASN A 2 -1.90 -2.97 -18.99
C ASN A 2 -1.58 -2.97 -17.49
N GLU A 3 -1.14 -4.11 -16.93
CA GLU A 3 -0.85 -4.27 -15.50
C GLU A 3 0.17 -3.23 -14.99
N THR A 4 1.17 -2.90 -15.81
CA THR A 4 2.17 -1.86 -15.51
C THR A 4 1.54 -0.47 -15.34
N THR A 5 0.56 -0.12 -16.17
CA THR A 5 -0.13 1.19 -16.08
C THR A 5 -1.02 1.25 -14.84
N THR A 6 -1.72 0.17 -14.52
CA THR A 6 -2.53 0.08 -13.29
C THR A 6 -1.66 0.19 -12.03
N GLY A 7 -0.49 -0.45 -12.03
CA GLY A 7 0.51 -0.31 -10.97
C GLY A 7 0.93 1.14 -10.78
N LEU A 8 1.39 1.76 -11.87
CA LEU A 8 1.85 3.17 -11.89
C LEU A 8 0.78 4.15 -11.39
N ILE A 9 -0.48 3.97 -11.82
CA ILE A 9 -1.61 4.79 -11.34
C ILE A 9 -1.74 4.68 -9.82
N GLY A 10 -1.65 3.47 -9.27
CA GLY A 10 -1.77 3.28 -7.84
C GLY A 10 -0.59 3.86 -7.05
N GLU A 11 0.62 3.81 -7.61
CA GLU A 11 1.78 4.49 -7.02
C GLU A 11 1.53 6.01 -6.91
N TYR A 12 1.01 6.64 -7.95
CA TYR A 12 0.69 8.08 -7.90
C TYR A 12 -0.50 8.41 -6.98
N ILE A 13 -1.49 7.51 -6.83
CA ILE A 13 -2.55 7.67 -5.84
C ILE A 13 -1.97 7.59 -4.42
N ALA A 14 -1.08 6.63 -4.16
CA ALA A 14 -0.39 6.51 -2.88
C ALA A 14 0.47 7.73 -2.56
N ALA A 15 1.22 8.23 -3.54
CA ALA A 15 2.00 9.46 -3.40
C ALA A 15 1.09 10.65 -3.06
N ALA A 16 -0.03 10.82 -3.77
CA ALA A 16 -0.99 11.89 -3.50
C ALA A 16 -1.61 11.79 -2.09
N ALA A 17 -1.95 10.59 -1.62
CA ALA A 17 -2.46 10.38 -0.28
C ALA A 17 -1.43 10.77 0.79
N ILE A 18 -0.18 10.31 0.65
CA ILE A 18 0.92 10.64 1.58
C ILE A 18 1.20 12.15 1.61
N LEU A 19 1.17 12.83 0.46
CA LEU A 19 1.27 14.29 0.38
C LEU A 19 0.11 14.97 1.11
N GLY A 20 -1.12 14.48 0.95
CA GLY A 20 -2.31 14.97 1.64
C GLY A 20 -2.25 14.81 3.17
N LEU A 21 -1.47 13.85 3.65
CA LEU A 21 -1.22 13.58 5.08
C LEU A 21 -0.04 14.40 5.64
N GLY A 22 0.50 15.36 4.89
CA GLY A 22 1.52 16.31 5.36
C GLY A 22 2.97 15.84 5.22
N TRP A 23 3.21 14.74 4.51
CA TRP A 23 4.55 14.23 4.23
C TRP A 23 5.04 14.72 2.86
N ARG A 24 6.35 14.64 2.59
CA ARG A 24 6.87 14.80 1.21
C ARG A 24 7.09 13.43 0.60
N VAL A 25 7.04 13.34 -0.73
CA VAL A 25 7.23 12.07 -1.44
C VAL A 25 8.32 12.21 -2.49
N SER A 26 9.20 11.23 -2.55
CA SER A 26 10.10 10.99 -3.68
C SER A 26 9.70 9.68 -4.35
N MET A 27 9.29 9.74 -5.61
CA MET A 27 9.09 8.53 -6.41
C MET A 27 10.44 7.82 -6.55
N ALA A 28 10.46 6.52 -6.29
CA ALA A 28 11.68 5.73 -6.20
C ALA A 28 11.44 4.34 -6.77
N GLN A 29 10.86 4.27 -7.98
CA GLN A 29 10.37 3.05 -8.62
C GLN A 29 11.51 2.05 -8.86
N GLN A 30 11.75 1.21 -7.86
CA GLN A 30 12.77 0.18 -7.82
C GLN A 30 12.11 -1.13 -7.41
N ASP A 31 12.86 -2.23 -7.44
CA ASP A 31 12.35 -3.46 -6.85
C ASP A 31 12.11 -3.26 -5.34
N ARG A 32 10.91 -3.62 -4.88
CA ARG A 32 10.44 -3.58 -3.47
C ARG A 32 10.11 -2.22 -2.89
N VAL A 33 10.63 -1.14 -3.46
CA VAL A 33 10.34 0.21 -3.00
C VAL A 33 9.84 0.99 -4.21
N ASP A 34 8.62 1.51 -4.14
CA ASP A 34 8.06 2.33 -5.22
C ASP A 34 8.27 3.82 -4.95
N MET A 35 8.30 4.21 -3.66
CA MET A 35 8.49 5.59 -3.22
C MET A 35 9.07 5.68 -1.82
N VAL A 36 9.53 6.88 -1.48
CA VAL A 36 10.02 7.25 -0.16
C VAL A 36 9.18 8.41 0.38
N ALA A 37 8.64 8.25 1.59
CA ALA A 37 7.91 9.28 2.30
C ALA A 37 8.82 9.97 3.32
N TRP A 38 8.92 11.29 3.28
CA TRP A 38 9.81 12.10 4.12
C TRP A 38 9.07 12.91 5.16
N TYR A 39 9.58 12.91 6.39
CA TYR A 39 9.16 13.78 7.48
C TYR A 39 10.38 14.36 8.19
N GLY A 40 10.66 15.63 7.95
CA GLY A 40 11.90 16.25 8.41
C GLY A 40 13.13 15.63 7.75
N GLN A 41 14.01 15.03 8.56
CA GLN A 41 15.21 14.29 8.10
C GLN A 41 14.98 12.77 8.05
N ASP A 42 13.86 12.29 8.60
CA ASP A 42 13.50 10.88 8.58
C ASP A 42 12.74 10.51 7.31
N PHE A 43 12.86 9.24 6.92
CA PHE A 43 12.16 8.71 5.76
C PHE A 43 11.64 7.30 5.96
N ILE A 44 10.56 6.97 5.26
CA ILE A 44 9.92 5.65 5.24
C ILE A 44 9.95 5.13 3.80
N ARG A 45 10.43 3.91 3.58
CA ARG A 45 10.35 3.23 2.28
C ARG A 45 8.96 2.62 2.13
N VAL A 46 8.34 2.86 1.00
CA VAL A 46 6.94 2.52 0.75
C VAL A 46 6.82 1.69 -0.52
N GLN A 47 6.03 0.62 -0.43
CA GLN A 47 5.58 -0.17 -1.58
C GLN A 47 4.07 0.00 -1.75
N ALA A 48 3.62 0.24 -2.97
CA ALA A 48 2.22 0.21 -3.36
C ALA A 48 1.83 -1.15 -3.97
N LYS A 49 0.60 -1.59 -3.65
CA LYS A 49 -0.08 -2.69 -4.34
C LYS A 49 -1.48 -2.23 -4.69
N THR A 50 -1.73 -2.17 -5.99
CA THR A 50 -3.03 -1.76 -6.55
C THR A 50 -3.88 -2.98 -6.83
N ALA A 51 -5.16 -2.93 -6.48
CA ALA A 51 -6.13 -3.91 -6.93
C ALA A 51 -7.41 -3.18 -7.33
N SER A 52 -7.93 -3.44 -8.53
CA SER A 52 -9.24 -2.98 -8.96
C SER A 52 -10.35 -3.78 -8.28
N LEU A 53 -11.53 -3.17 -8.17
CA LEU A 53 -12.70 -3.83 -7.62
C LEU A 53 -13.13 -5.00 -8.50
N LEU A 54 -13.13 -6.21 -7.93
CA LEU A 54 -13.67 -7.38 -8.61
C LEU A 54 -15.17 -7.41 -8.39
N ASP A 55 -15.92 -7.11 -9.45
CA ASP A 55 -17.36 -7.34 -9.50
C ASP A 55 -17.60 -8.83 -9.75
N ASN A 56 -18.09 -9.55 -8.73
CA ASN A 56 -18.26 -10.99 -8.83
C ASN A 56 -19.64 -11.28 -9.40
N SER A 57 -19.69 -11.79 -10.63
CA SER A 57 -20.90 -12.29 -11.31
C SER A 57 -21.67 -13.37 -10.53
N ASN A 58 -21.09 -13.93 -9.47
CA ASN A 58 -21.62 -15.05 -8.67
C ASN A 58 -22.12 -14.65 -7.26
N ARG A 59 -22.86 -13.54 -7.11
CA ARG A 59 -23.55 -13.15 -5.85
C ARG A 59 -22.67 -12.93 -4.61
N ARG A 60 -21.34 -12.78 -4.76
CA ARG A 60 -20.44 -12.42 -3.66
C ARG A 60 -20.29 -10.91 -3.58
N SER A 61 -20.19 -10.37 -2.37
CA SER A 61 -19.92 -8.93 -2.17
C SER A 61 -18.63 -8.52 -2.91
N PRO A 62 -18.64 -7.38 -3.61
CA PRO A 62 -17.45 -6.86 -4.29
C PRO A 62 -16.27 -6.70 -3.34
N SER A 63 -15.07 -7.05 -3.79
CA SER A 63 -13.85 -6.90 -2.99
C SER A 63 -12.61 -6.68 -3.86
N HIS A 64 -11.65 -5.95 -3.32
CA HIS A 64 -10.30 -5.85 -3.85
C HIS A 64 -9.50 -7.07 -3.41
N HIS A 65 -8.73 -7.69 -4.32
CA HIS A 65 -7.89 -8.85 -4.01
C HIS A 65 -6.41 -8.51 -4.23
N PHE A 66 -5.74 -8.11 -3.15
CA PHE A 66 -4.35 -7.68 -3.15
C PHE A 66 -3.39 -8.87 -3.11
N GLN A 67 -2.33 -8.79 -3.90
CA GLN A 67 -1.17 -9.70 -3.84
C GLN A 67 -0.08 -9.03 -3.00
N LEU A 68 0.19 -9.58 -1.82
CA LEU A 68 1.13 -9.00 -0.85
C LEU A 68 2.51 -9.66 -0.93
N GLY A 69 2.55 -10.92 -1.36
CA GLY A 69 3.80 -11.65 -1.57
C GLY A 69 4.52 -11.22 -2.85
N HIS A 70 5.84 -11.36 -2.84
CA HIS A 70 6.68 -11.03 -3.97
C HIS A 70 7.50 -12.22 -4.47
N GLY A 71 8.10 -12.07 -5.65
CA GLY A 71 8.84 -13.14 -6.35
C GLY A 71 7.99 -13.89 -7.39
N CYS A 72 8.67 -14.45 -8.39
CA CYS A 72 8.04 -15.15 -9.52
C CYS A 72 7.91 -16.66 -9.30
N LYS A 73 9.04 -17.35 -9.02
CA LYS A 73 9.07 -18.82 -8.86
C LYS A 73 8.70 -19.29 -7.46
N THR A 74 9.17 -18.57 -6.44
CA THR A 74 8.86 -18.85 -5.04
C THR A 74 8.40 -17.56 -4.39
N LYS A 75 7.13 -17.52 -4.00
CA LYS A 75 6.56 -16.37 -3.31
C LYS A 75 7.17 -16.26 -1.92
N LYS A 76 7.59 -15.05 -1.55
CA LYS A 76 8.06 -14.70 -0.21
C LYS A 76 7.18 -13.60 0.38
N LEU A 77 7.02 -13.64 1.69
CA LEU A 77 6.43 -12.52 2.42
C LEU A 77 7.50 -11.42 2.59
N PRO A 78 7.10 -10.16 2.46
CA PRO A 78 8.01 -9.03 2.62
C PRO A 78 8.48 -8.90 4.08
N THR A 79 9.69 -8.40 4.27
CA THR A 79 10.28 -8.09 5.58
C THR A 79 10.66 -6.61 5.68
N GLN A 80 11.17 -6.20 6.84
CA GLN A 80 11.71 -4.85 7.05
C GLN A 80 12.91 -4.53 6.15
N ASP A 81 13.56 -5.53 5.56
CA ASP A 81 14.65 -5.29 4.63
C ASP A 81 14.13 -4.80 3.28
N ASP A 82 12.92 -5.21 2.89
CA ASP A 82 12.30 -4.85 1.62
C ASP A 82 11.77 -3.40 1.61
N TYR A 83 10.90 -3.08 2.57
CA TYR A 83 10.27 -1.76 2.74
C TYR A 83 9.65 -1.65 4.13
N ASP A 84 9.20 -0.46 4.52
CA ASP A 84 8.67 -0.21 5.86
C ASP A 84 7.14 -0.21 5.89
N VAL A 85 6.49 0.42 4.90
CA VAL A 85 5.04 0.53 4.79
C VAL A 85 4.54 -0.01 3.45
N LEU A 86 3.46 -0.79 3.51
CA LEU A 86 2.68 -1.25 2.37
C LEU A 86 1.43 -0.37 2.20
N CYS A 87 1.24 0.18 1.00
CA CYS A 87 0.03 0.84 0.56
C CYS A 87 -0.87 -0.14 -0.20
N LEU A 88 -2.06 -0.40 0.32
CA LEU A 88 -3.12 -1.10 -0.40
C LEU A 88 -3.97 -0.04 -1.10
N VAL A 89 -3.88 0.02 -2.43
CA VAL A 89 -4.49 1.10 -3.21
C VAL A 89 -5.74 0.62 -3.92
N SER A 90 -6.88 1.26 -3.64
CA SER A 90 -8.10 1.13 -4.43
C SER A 90 -8.12 2.25 -5.47
N PRO A 91 -7.91 1.94 -6.77
CA PRO A 91 -7.98 2.96 -7.81
C PRO A 91 -9.41 3.49 -8.00
N ASP A 92 -10.42 2.64 -7.76
CA ASP A 92 -11.84 2.97 -7.89
C ASP A 92 -12.27 4.01 -6.84
N ALA A 93 -11.85 3.82 -5.58
CA ALA A 93 -12.10 4.79 -4.52
C ALA A 93 -11.14 5.99 -4.55
N ARG A 94 -10.01 5.87 -5.28
CA ARG A 94 -8.85 6.78 -5.20
C ARG A 94 -8.41 7.00 -3.75
N ARG A 95 -8.27 5.90 -3.03
CA ARG A 95 -7.93 5.86 -1.60
C ARG A 95 -6.98 4.71 -1.29
N VAL A 96 -6.32 4.83 -0.15
CA VAL A 96 -5.23 3.98 0.29
C VAL A 96 -5.50 3.51 1.71
N LEU A 97 -5.14 2.27 2.00
CA LEU A 97 -4.98 1.79 3.36
C LEU A 97 -3.51 1.44 3.57
N PHE A 98 -2.96 1.86 4.69
CA PHE A 98 -1.55 1.69 5.01
C PHE A 98 -1.36 0.57 6.04
N MET A 99 -0.29 -0.20 5.87
CA MET A 99 0.09 -1.26 6.80
C MET A 99 1.60 -1.26 6.99
N PRO A 100 2.12 -1.37 8.22
CA PRO A 100 3.54 -1.63 8.39
C PRO A 100 3.87 -3.02 7.85
N VAL A 101 5.05 -3.20 7.24
CA VAL A 101 5.46 -4.50 6.66
C VAL A 101 5.42 -5.62 7.69
N THR A 102 5.66 -5.29 8.97
CA THR A 102 5.58 -6.21 10.10
C THR A 102 4.19 -6.76 10.35
N SER A 103 3.13 -6.17 9.79
CA SER A 103 1.76 -6.70 9.86
C SER A 103 1.39 -7.57 8.66
N VAL A 104 2.28 -7.72 7.66
CA VAL A 104 2.05 -8.59 6.51
C VAL A 104 2.38 -10.03 6.90
N ARG A 105 1.34 -10.85 7.05
CA ARG A 105 1.43 -12.26 7.48
C ARG A 105 0.84 -13.27 6.49
N GLN A 106 0.35 -12.78 5.36
CA GLN A 106 -0.34 -13.59 4.35
C GLN A 106 0.03 -13.13 2.95
N TYR A 107 -0.01 -14.04 1.98
CA TYR A 107 0.37 -13.76 0.58
C TYR A 107 -0.66 -12.93 -0.18
N THR A 108 -1.92 -13.01 0.24
CA THR A 108 -3.02 -12.28 -0.39
C THR A 108 -3.96 -11.73 0.67
N MET A 109 -4.67 -10.66 0.34
CA MET A 109 -5.65 -10.06 1.23
C MET A 109 -6.86 -9.58 0.42
N ARG A 110 -8.06 -9.86 0.94
CA ARG A 110 -9.31 -9.33 0.38
C ARG A 110 -9.86 -8.22 1.27
N LEU A 111 -10.19 -7.08 0.67
CA LEU A 111 -10.78 -5.94 1.37
C LEU A 111 -12.03 -5.46 0.63
N GLN A 112 -13.08 -5.19 1.38
CA GLN A 112 -14.32 -4.61 0.85
C GLN A 112 -14.10 -3.14 0.48
N PRO A 113 -14.76 -2.60 -0.56
CA PRO A 113 -14.68 -1.18 -0.93
C PRO A 113 -15.03 -0.23 0.22
N SER A 114 -15.98 -0.63 1.06
CA SER A 114 -16.42 0.13 2.25
C SER A 114 -15.31 0.40 3.27
N ARG A 115 -14.18 -0.31 3.19
CA ARG A 115 -13.01 -0.08 4.06
C ARG A 115 -12.18 1.14 3.63
N PHE A 116 -12.33 1.62 2.40
CA PHE A 116 -11.54 2.71 1.83
C PHE A 116 -12.24 4.06 2.06
N THR A 117 -12.31 4.49 3.32
CA THR A 117 -12.86 5.81 3.70
C THR A 117 -11.73 6.82 3.99
N PRO A 118 -12.00 8.14 3.94
CA PRO A 118 -11.01 9.15 4.33
C PRO A 118 -10.46 8.95 5.74
N GLU A 119 -11.31 8.58 6.69
CA GLU A 119 -10.92 8.37 8.09
C GLU A 119 -10.00 7.15 8.21
N ALA A 120 -10.35 6.05 7.51
CA ALA A 120 -9.53 4.85 7.50
C ALA A 120 -8.16 5.07 6.82
N GLU A 121 -8.10 5.91 5.79
CA GLU A 121 -6.84 6.31 5.12
C GLU A 121 -5.91 7.01 6.12
N THR A 122 -6.38 8.06 6.80
CA THR A 122 -5.62 8.77 7.83
C THR A 122 -5.23 7.86 9.00
N ASP A 123 -6.21 7.17 9.59
CA ASP A 123 -5.99 6.30 10.76
C ASP A 123 -4.97 5.19 10.48
N SER A 124 -5.03 4.59 9.28
CA SER A 124 -4.12 3.51 8.93
C SER A 124 -2.70 4.01 8.68
N TRP A 125 -2.53 5.23 8.15
CA TRP A 125 -1.22 5.86 8.02
C TRP A 125 -0.58 6.12 9.37
N ASP A 126 -1.29 6.81 10.28
CA ASP A 126 -0.76 7.17 11.59
C ASP A 126 -0.34 5.93 12.39
N LYS A 127 -1.15 4.87 12.35
CA LYS A 127 -0.82 3.58 12.98
C LYS A 127 0.41 2.93 12.35
N ALA A 128 0.52 2.92 11.02
CA ALA A 128 1.65 2.31 10.33
C ALA A 128 2.96 3.06 10.62
N VAL A 129 2.94 4.39 10.57
CA VAL A 129 4.08 5.26 10.88
C VAL A 129 4.54 5.06 12.32
N ALA A 130 3.60 5.07 13.29
CA ALA A 130 3.94 4.88 14.70
C ALA A 130 4.71 3.57 14.94
N ILE A 131 4.23 2.47 14.37
CA ILE A 131 4.87 1.15 14.48
C ILE A 131 6.26 1.14 13.83
N VAL A 132 6.39 1.72 12.62
CA VAL A 132 7.67 1.77 11.90
C VAL A 132 8.71 2.60 12.67
N MET A 133 8.31 3.75 13.19
CA MET A 133 9.21 4.63 13.93
C MET A 133 9.62 4.06 15.29
N GLU A 134 8.74 3.31 15.95
CA GLU A 134 9.08 2.58 17.19
C GLU A 134 10.09 1.45 16.92
N THR A 135 9.92 0.70 15.83
CA THR A 135 10.75 -0.47 15.51
C THR A 135 12.17 -0.11 15.04
N ARG A 136 12.39 1.14 14.61
CA ARG A 136 13.70 1.62 14.11
C ARG A 136 14.60 2.22 15.19
N ARG A 137 14.09 2.41 16.41
CA ARG A 137 14.86 2.86 17.57
C ARG A 137 15.56 1.69 18.24
#